data_AF-A0A642KSP3-F1
#
_entry.id   AF-A0A642KSP3-F1
#
_cell.length_a   1.000
_cell.length_b   1.000
_cell.length_c   1.000
_cell.angle_alpha   90.00
_cell.angle_beta   90.00
_cell.angle_gamma   90.00
#
_symmetry.space_group_name_H-M   'P 1'
#
loop_
_entity.id
_entity.type
_entity.pdbx_description
1 polymer ?
#
loop_
_entity_poly.entity_id
_entity_poly.type
_entity_poly.pdbx_seq_one_letter_code
_entity_poly.pdbx_strand_id
1 'polypeptide(L)'
;MEIKNIVVTKNMTALTANAYYQLETSVSNGILNRISANVFTPASAEEQEEYIGNISYENYNLSCSFPSPESISPYFEDFEGFMAEIKKELAPAKEEQ
;
A
#
# COMPACT_ATOMS: atom_id res chain seq x y z
N MET A 1 29.12 -5.53 -18.18
CA MET A 1 27.85 -5.84 -17.48
C MET A 1 26.80 -4.91 -18.04
N GLU A 2 25.63 -5.43 -18.44
CA GLU A 2 24.50 -4.64 -18.96
C GLU A 2 23.30 -4.86 -18.05
N ILE A 3 22.73 -3.78 -17.50
CA ILE A 3 21.53 -3.83 -16.67
C ILE A 3 20.32 -3.61 -17.57
N LYS A 4 19.42 -4.60 -17.64
CA LYS A 4 18.22 -4.53 -18.48
C LYS A 4 16.97 -4.04 -17.76
N ASN A 5 16.89 -4.25 -16.45
CA ASN A 5 15.74 -3.90 -15.63
C ASN A 5 16.15 -3.83 -14.16
N ILE A 6 15.59 -2.87 -13.43
CA ILE A 6 15.72 -2.77 -11.97
C ILE A 6 14.31 -2.77 -11.37
N VAL A 7 14.07 -3.69 -10.42
CA VAL A 7 12.82 -3.73 -9.65
C VAL A 7 13.16 -3.48 -8.19
N VAL A 8 12.46 -2.54 -7.58
CA VAL A 8 12.55 -2.22 -6.15
C VAL A 8 11.23 -2.57 -5.50
N THR A 9 11.27 -3.47 -4.52
CA THR A 9 10.13 -3.82 -3.68
C THR A 9 10.34 -3.23 -2.29
N LYS A 10 9.34 -2.52 -1.78
CA LYS A 10 9.34 -2.04 -0.38
C LYS A 10 8.16 -2.63 0.36
N ASN A 11 8.43 -3.15 1.56
CA ASN A 11 7.41 -3.61 2.50
C ASN A 11 7.32 -2.58 3.63
N MET A 12 6.10 -2.20 3.99
CA MET A 12 5.81 -1.17 4.97
C MET A 12 4.66 -1.64 5.86
N THR A 13 4.59 -1.11 7.07
CA THR A 13 3.46 -1.35 7.97
C THR A 13 2.94 -0.01 8.49
N ALA A 14 1.63 0.08 8.69
CA ALA A 14 0.98 1.29 9.19
C ALA A 14 -0.16 0.91 10.13
N LEU A 15 -0.22 1.55 11.30
CA LEU A 15 -1.35 1.43 12.21
C LEU A 15 -2.14 2.74 12.14
N THR A 16 -3.41 2.66 11.75
CA THR A 16 -4.33 3.80 11.74
C THR A 16 -5.39 3.65 12.82
N ALA A 17 -6.28 4.62 12.93
CA ALA A 17 -7.46 4.50 13.79
C ALA A 17 -8.43 3.39 13.32
N ASN A 18 -8.35 2.97 12.05
CA ASN A 18 -9.30 2.05 11.43
C ASN A 18 -8.78 0.61 11.39
N ALA A 19 -7.48 0.41 11.15
CA ALA A 19 -6.91 -0.92 10.94
C ALA A 19 -5.37 -0.92 11.05
N TYR A 20 -4.80 -2.12 11.10
CA TYR A 20 -3.40 -2.35 10.84
C TYR A 20 -3.20 -2.75 9.37
N TYR A 21 -2.21 -2.15 8.71
CA TYR A 21 -1.92 -2.36 7.30
C TYR A 21 -0.52 -2.92 7.11
N GLN A 22 -0.41 -3.89 6.20
CA GLN A 22 0.85 -4.32 5.62
C GLN A 22 0.84 -3.96 4.15
N LEU A 23 1.68 -2.99 3.77
CA LEU A 23 1.78 -2.52 2.41
C LEU A 23 3.00 -3.09 1.70
N GLU A 24 2.84 -3.38 0.42
CA GLU A 24 3.94 -3.71 -0.49
C GLU A 24 3.85 -2.83 -1.73
N THR A 25 4.98 -2.23 -2.11
CA THR A 25 5.09 -1.48 -3.36
C THR A 25 6.09 -2.15 -4.29
N SER A 26 5.84 -2.08 -5.60
CA SER A 26 6.76 -2.55 -6.63
C SER A 26 6.98 -1.46 -7.66
N VAL A 27 8.24 -1.06 -7.82
CA VAL A 27 8.68 -0.01 -8.73
C VAL A 27 9.67 -0.60 -9.71
N SER A 28 9.38 -0.55 -11.01
CA SER A 28 10.34 -0.96 -12.05
C SER A 28 10.85 0.24 -12.82
N ASN A 29 12.18 0.37 -12.90
CA ASN A 29 12.85 1.49 -13.57
C ASN A 29 12.31 2.87 -13.13
N GLY A 30 12.01 3.01 -11.83
CA GLY A 30 11.46 4.25 -11.25
C GLY A 30 9.95 4.45 -11.44
N ILE A 31 9.25 3.54 -12.13
CA ILE A 31 7.81 3.62 -12.37
C ILE A 31 7.10 2.70 -11.37
N LEU A 32 6.15 3.27 -10.61
CA LEU A 32 5.29 2.51 -9.70
C LEU A 32 4.34 1.61 -10.50
N ASN A 33 4.49 0.30 -10.36
CA ASN A 33 3.63 -0.69 -11.02
C ASN A 33 2.50 -1.17 -10.11
N ARG A 34 2.81 -1.35 -8.83
CA ARG A 34 1.90 -1.93 -7.84
C ARG A 34 2.02 -1.29 -6.47
N ILE A 35 0.88 -1.06 -5.83
CA ILE A 35 0.72 -0.94 -4.38
C ILE A 35 -0.28 -2.02 -3.95
N SER A 36 0.06 -2.83 -2.97
CA SER A 36 -0.85 -3.75 -2.30
C SER A 36 -0.90 -3.38 -0.83
N ALA A 37 -2.09 -3.36 -0.23
CA ALA A 37 -2.30 -3.16 1.18
C ALA A 37 -3.19 -4.28 1.72
N ASN A 38 -2.62 -5.12 2.57
CA ASN A 38 -3.37 -6.08 3.36
C ASN A 38 -3.86 -5.38 4.61
N VAL A 39 -5.15 -5.53 4.91
CA VAL A 39 -5.85 -4.90 6.02
C VAL A 39 -6.10 -5.94 7.10
N PHE A 40 -5.73 -5.62 8.32
CA PHE A 40 -5.88 -6.48 9.50
C PHE A 40 -6.61 -5.73 10.62
N THR A 41 -7.20 -6.47 11.55
CA THR A 41 -7.72 -5.89 12.79
C THR A 41 -6.58 -5.21 13.55
N PRO A 42 -6.84 -4.07 14.19
CA PRO A 42 -5.83 -3.42 15.02
C PRO A 42 -5.45 -4.36 16.16
N ALA A 43 -4.15 -4.68 16.29
CA ALA A 43 -3.64 -5.56 17.34
C ALA A 43 -4.08 -5.04 18.72
N SER A 44 -4.89 -5.82 19.42
CA SER A 44 -5.24 -5.58 20.82
C SER A 44 -4.36 -6.45 21.71
N ALA A 45 -4.16 -6.05 22.98
CA ALA A 45 -3.26 -6.75 23.90
C ALA A 45 -3.60 -8.24 24.12
N GLU A 46 -4.79 -8.67 23.71
CA GLU A 46 -5.35 -10.02 23.89
C GLU A 46 -5.73 -10.72 22.57
N GLU A 47 -5.67 -10.03 21.42
CA GLU A 47 -6.14 -10.57 20.13
C GLU A 47 -5.04 -10.54 19.07
N GLN A 48 -4.96 -11.61 18.28
CA GLN A 48 -4.08 -11.68 17.12
C GLN A 48 -4.66 -10.84 15.97
N GLU A 49 -3.77 -10.25 15.16
CA GLU A 49 -4.15 -9.51 13.96
C GLU A 49 -4.89 -10.45 12.99
N GLU A 50 -6.19 -10.23 12.82
CA GLU A 50 -7.02 -11.00 11.90
C GLU A 50 -7.08 -10.31 10.54
N TYR A 51 -6.89 -11.07 9.47
CA TYR A 51 -6.96 -10.53 8.12
C TYR A 51 -8.40 -10.17 7.74
N ILE A 52 -8.62 -8.88 7.44
CA ILE A 52 -9.91 -8.31 7.06
C ILE A 52 -10.09 -8.32 5.54
N GLY A 53 -9.01 -8.09 4.78
CA GLY A 53 -9.08 -8.04 3.32
C GLY A 53 -7.87 -7.35 2.71
N ASN A 54 -7.94 -7.04 1.41
CA ASN A 54 -6.89 -6.28 0.74
C ASN A 54 -7.43 -5.22 -0.21
N ILE A 55 -6.61 -4.20 -0.43
CA ILE A 55 -6.77 -3.18 -1.46
C ILE A 55 -5.49 -3.21 -2.31
N SER A 56 -5.63 -3.18 -3.62
CA SER A 56 -4.48 -3.14 -4.53
C SER A 56 -4.70 -2.17 -5.68
N TYR A 57 -3.65 -1.44 -6.01
CA TYR A 57 -3.54 -0.63 -7.21
C TYR A 57 -2.44 -1.23 -8.09
N GLU A 58 -2.81 -1.80 -9.22
CA GLU A 58 -1.88 -2.42 -10.15
C GLU A 58 -2.28 -2.08 -11.59
N ASN A 59 -1.31 -1.67 -12.42
CA ASN A 59 -1.56 -1.34 -13.83
C ASN A 59 -2.76 -0.39 -14.04
N TYR A 60 -2.87 0.66 -13.23
CA TYR A 60 -3.96 1.65 -13.25
C TYR A 60 -5.35 1.12 -12.87
N ASN A 61 -5.43 -0.10 -12.34
CA ASN A 61 -6.66 -0.68 -11.83
C ASN A 61 -6.62 -0.73 -10.31
N LEU A 62 -7.65 -0.15 -9.68
CA LEU A 62 -7.89 -0.27 -8.24
C LEU A 62 -8.85 -1.43 -8.02
N SER A 63 -8.46 -2.37 -7.17
CA SER A 63 -9.28 -3.52 -6.80
C SER A 63 -9.23 -3.76 -5.29
N CYS A 64 -10.29 -4.36 -4.75
CA CYS A 64 -10.35 -4.76 -3.36
C CYS A 64 -11.01 -6.11 -3.20
N SER A 65 -10.58 -6.87 -2.21
CA SER A 65 -11.20 -8.14 -1.83
C SER A 65 -11.41 -8.16 -0.33
N PHE A 66 -12.67 -8.03 0.08
CA PHE A 66 -13.12 -8.10 1.45
C PHE A 66 -14.21 -9.19 1.59
N PRO A 67 -14.14 -10.07 2.60
CA PRO A 67 -15.17 -11.08 2.85
C PRO A 67 -16.53 -10.49 3.22
N SER A 68 -16.55 -9.29 3.81
CA SER A 68 -17.77 -8.53 4.13
C SER A 68 -17.64 -7.10 3.56
N PRO A 69 -18.67 -6.58 2.87
CA PRO A 69 -18.65 -5.23 2.32
C PRO A 69 -19.01 -4.15 3.36
N GLU A 70 -19.36 -4.51 4.59
CA GLU A 70 -19.73 -3.55 5.62
C GLU A 70 -18.51 -2.68 5.99
N SER A 71 -18.66 -1.35 5.91
CA SER A 71 -17.69 -0.37 6.39
C SER A 71 -16.29 -0.40 5.74
N ILE A 72 -16.18 -0.71 4.44
CA ILE A 72 -14.90 -0.68 3.71
C ILE A 72 -14.35 0.74 3.43
N SER A 73 -15.21 1.76 3.46
CA SER A 73 -14.86 3.14 3.08
C SER A 73 -13.66 3.74 3.83
N PRO A 74 -13.53 3.58 5.17
CA PRO A 74 -12.38 4.11 5.91
C PRO A 74 -11.04 3.48 5.48
N TYR A 75 -11.05 2.22 5.04
CA TYR A 75 -9.84 1.56 4.56
C TYR A 75 -9.35 2.11 3.23
N PHE A 76 -10.28 2.56 2.38
CA PHE A 76 -9.95 3.25 1.15
C PHE A 76 -9.38 4.65 1.41
N GLU A 77 -9.92 5.39 2.38
CA GLU A 77 -9.39 6.70 2.76
C GLU A 77 -7.94 6.60 3.27
N ASP A 78 -7.66 5.62 4.13
CA ASP A 78 -6.29 5.31 4.57
C ASP A 78 -5.39 4.95 3.37
N PHE A 79 -5.88 4.11 2.45
CA PHE A 79 -5.13 3.69 1.26
C PHE A 79 -4.81 4.86 0.31
N GLU A 80 -5.74 5.78 0.11
CA GLU A 80 -5.50 7.00 -0.66
C GLU A 80 -4.39 7.85 -0.04
N GLY A 81 -4.38 7.95 1.30
CA GLY A 81 -3.30 8.58 2.06
C GLY A 81 -1.95 7.93 1.81
N PHE A 82 -1.86 6.60 1.94
CA PHE A 82 -0.63 5.84 1.68
C PHE A 82 -0.14 6.02 0.23
N MET A 83 -1.06 5.96 -0.74
CA MET A 83 -0.71 6.16 -2.14
C MET A 83 -0.13 7.56 -2.38
N ALA A 84 -0.68 8.60 -1.73
CA ALA A 84 -0.16 9.96 -1.84
C ALA A 84 1.25 10.09 -1.25
N GLU A 85 1.53 9.45 -0.11
CA GLU A 85 2.86 9.43 0.50
C GLU A 85 3.88 8.67 -0.36
N ILE A 86 3.54 7.47 -0.83
CA ILE A 86 4.40 6.67 -1.71
C ILE A 86 4.72 7.44 -2.99
N LYS A 87 3.72 8.11 -3.60
CA LYS A 87 3.96 8.94 -4.78
C LYS A 87 4.87 10.13 -4.51
N LYS A 88 4.80 10.75 -3.32
CA LYS A 88 5.73 11.82 -2.93
C LYS A 88 7.15 11.30 -2.75
N GLU A 89 7.33 10.10 -2.20
CA GLU A 89 8.65 9.47 -2.05
C GLU A 89 9.27 9.07 -3.39
N LEU A 90 8.43 8.67 -4.36
CA LEU A 90 8.86 8.30 -5.71
C LEU A 90 9.00 9.49 -6.66
N ALA A 91 8.43 10.64 -6.32
CA ALA A 91 8.72 11.86 -7.06
C ALA A 91 10.22 12.14 -6.92
N PRO A 92 10.97 12.31 -8.02
CA PRO A 92 12.36 12.70 -7.91
C PRO A 92 12.41 13.97 -7.05
N ALA A 93 13.30 13.98 -6.05
CA ALA A 93 13.66 15.21 -5.36
C ALA A 93 13.93 16.22 -6.46
N LYS A 94 13.05 17.22 -6.60
CA LYS A 94 13.22 18.25 -7.61
C LYS A 94 14.63 18.79 -7.39
N GLU A 95 15.52 18.57 -8.36
CA GLU A 95 16.78 19.29 -8.43
C GLU A 95 16.38 20.76 -8.45
N GLU A 96 16.61 21.45 -7.32
CA GLU A 96 16.62 22.90 -7.27
C GLU A 96 17.66 23.36 -8.31
N GLN A 97 17.15 23.90 -9.42
CA GLN A 97 17.94 24.59 -10.44
C GLN A 97 18.44 25.92 -9.92
#